data_AF-A0A090FSY8-F1
#
_entry.id   AF-A0A090FSY8-F1
#
_cell.length_a   1.000
_cell.length_b   1.000
_cell.length_c   1.000
_cell.angle_alpha   90.00
_cell.angle_beta   90.00
_cell.angle_gamma   90.00
#
_symmetry.space_group_name_H-M   'P 1'
#
loop_
_entity.id
_entity.type
_entity.pdbx_description
1 polymer ?
#
loop_
_entity_poly.entity_id
_entity_poly.type
_entity_poly.pdbx_seq_one_letter_code
_entity_poly.pdbx_strand_id
1 'polypeptide(L)'
;MRLWREATLAGVQFAVIRISLTYVDEIILGYNIRNDSSSPFETARQGVVLYAQKGMTMVTNAVWLALILWGVTFVIFLLMLAPAGAVVYLLPGHLSGWGFVLAIVFAWALKAAFVEPFAIASLMQVYFEAIEGQAPNPEWDLGSPKRRASSAS
;
A
#
# COMPACT_ATOMS: atom_id res chain seq x y z
N MET A 1 -23.24 -25.46 7.03
CA MET A 1 -22.28 -24.66 7.85
C MET A 1 -20.80 -24.81 7.44
N ARG A 2 -20.49 -25.12 6.17
CA ARG A 2 -19.11 -25.21 5.64
C ARG A 2 -18.77 -24.11 4.61
N LEU A 3 -19.78 -23.55 3.94
CA LEU A 3 -19.61 -22.52 2.89
C LEU A 3 -19.32 -21.10 3.41
N TRP A 4 -19.52 -20.84 4.71
CA TRP A 4 -19.26 -19.54 5.34
C TRP A 4 -17.82 -19.36 5.84
N ARG A 5 -17.01 -20.43 5.87
CA ARG A 5 -15.62 -20.39 6.34
C ARG A 5 -14.61 -20.06 5.24
N GLU A 6 -15.00 -20.24 3.96
CA GLU A 6 -14.12 -19.97 2.81
C GLU A 6 -14.26 -18.53 2.29
N ALA A 7 -15.43 -17.91 2.49
CA ALA A 7 -15.66 -16.50 2.15
C ALA A 7 -14.78 -15.53 2.97
N THR A 8 -14.45 -15.88 4.21
CA THR A 8 -13.59 -15.07 5.08
C THR A 8 -12.11 -15.15 4.71
N LEU A 9 -11.64 -16.29 4.20
CA LEU A 9 -10.23 -16.48 3.81
C LEU A 9 -9.94 -15.89 2.43
N ALA A 10 -10.85 -16.09 1.47
CA ALA A 10 -10.75 -15.44 0.17
C ALA A 10 -10.78 -13.90 0.33
N GLY A 11 -11.68 -13.35 1.16
CA GLY A 11 -11.76 -11.90 1.40
C GLY A 11 -10.50 -11.28 2.02
N VAL A 12 -9.87 -11.96 2.99
CA VAL A 12 -8.62 -11.48 3.61
C VAL A 12 -7.43 -11.61 2.66
N GLN A 13 -7.35 -12.69 1.87
CA GLN A 13 -6.32 -12.83 0.83
C GLN A 13 -6.43 -11.73 -0.23
N PHE A 14 -7.64 -11.43 -0.72
CA PHE A 14 -7.86 -10.32 -1.65
C PHE A 14 -7.56 -8.96 -1.02
N ALA A 15 -7.79 -8.76 0.28
CA ALA A 15 -7.44 -7.51 0.97
C ALA A 15 -5.92 -7.33 1.08
N VAL A 16 -5.17 -8.38 1.43
CA VAL A 16 -3.71 -8.34 1.53
C VAL A 16 -3.07 -8.14 0.15
N ILE A 17 -3.57 -8.84 -0.88
CA ILE A 17 -3.13 -8.68 -2.26
C ILE A 17 -3.45 -7.28 -2.76
N ARG A 18 -4.65 -6.76 -2.47
CA ARG A 18 -5.04 -5.39 -2.84
C ARG A 18 -4.11 -4.37 -2.18
N ILE A 19 -3.86 -4.44 -0.87
CA ILE A 19 -2.92 -3.53 -0.18
C ILE A 19 -1.49 -3.64 -0.73
N SER A 20 -1.04 -4.86 -1.04
CA SER A 20 0.29 -5.09 -1.60
C SER A 20 0.41 -4.56 -3.04
N LEU A 21 -0.67 -4.58 -3.80
CA LEU A 21 -0.75 -3.97 -5.13
C LEU A 21 -0.90 -2.44 -5.06
N THR A 22 -1.64 -1.92 -4.06
CA THR A 22 -2.03 -0.49 -3.91
C THR A 22 -0.87 0.44 -3.66
N TYR A 23 0.35 -0.07 -3.42
CA TYR A 23 1.53 0.78 -3.34
C TYR A 23 2.55 0.48 -4.43
N VAL A 24 2.43 -0.67 -5.10
CA VAL A 24 3.35 -1.04 -6.17
C VAL A 24 3.11 -0.14 -7.37
N ASP A 25 1.86 0.17 -7.71
CA ASP A 25 1.56 1.04 -8.84
C ASP A 25 2.11 2.46 -8.65
N GLU A 26 2.00 3.07 -7.47
CA GLU A 26 2.58 4.41 -7.22
C GLU A 26 4.11 4.37 -7.15
N ILE A 27 4.71 3.27 -6.68
CA ILE A 27 6.16 3.09 -6.73
C ILE A 27 6.64 3.04 -8.19
N ILE A 28 5.94 2.28 -9.06
CA ILE A 28 6.29 2.18 -10.49
C ILE A 28 6.02 3.51 -11.22
N LEU A 29 4.94 4.22 -10.89
CA LEU A 29 4.69 5.58 -11.39
C LEU A 29 5.81 6.53 -10.95
N GLY A 30 6.21 6.48 -9.68
CA GLY A 30 7.33 7.27 -9.15
C GLY A 30 8.65 6.94 -9.85
N TYR A 31 8.90 5.68 -10.17
CA TYR A 31 10.06 5.25 -10.96
C TYR A 31 10.07 5.84 -12.37
N ASN A 32 8.92 5.84 -13.05
CA ASN A 32 8.78 6.47 -14.37
C ASN A 32 9.04 7.98 -14.32
N ILE A 33 8.51 8.67 -13.31
CA ILE A 33 8.71 10.12 -13.11
C ILE A 33 10.19 10.41 -12.81
N ARG A 34 10.83 9.62 -11.94
CA ARG A 34 12.24 9.79 -11.56
C ARG A 34 13.20 9.64 -12.74
N ASN A 35 12.88 8.76 -13.69
CA ASN A 35 13.73 8.48 -14.85
C ASN A 35 13.41 9.31 -16.09
N ASP A 36 12.46 10.24 -16.01
CA ASP A 36 12.01 11.10 -17.13
C ASP A 36 11.76 10.31 -18.42
N SER A 37 11.01 9.21 -18.30
CA SER A 37 10.92 8.22 -19.38
C SER A 37 10.11 8.70 -20.58
N SER A 38 10.73 8.64 -21.76
CA SER A 38 10.06 8.86 -23.04
C SER A 38 9.19 7.68 -23.50
N SER A 39 9.32 6.50 -22.85
CA SER A 39 8.51 5.30 -23.11
C SER A 39 7.98 4.74 -21.77
N PRO A 40 6.88 5.31 -21.24
CA PRO A 40 6.40 4.99 -19.89
C PRO A 40 6.05 3.51 -19.67
N PHE A 41 5.61 2.82 -20.73
CA PHE A 41 5.26 1.40 -20.63
C PHE A 41 6.50 0.51 -20.46
N GLU A 42 7.55 0.73 -21.26
CA GLU A 42 8.77 -0.08 -21.21
C GLU A 42 9.51 0.15 -19.88
N THR A 43 9.58 1.40 -19.41
CA THR A 43 10.18 1.72 -18.12
C THR A 43 9.36 1.18 -16.94
N ALA A 44 8.02 1.21 -17.01
CA ALA A 44 7.18 0.59 -15.99
C ALA A 44 7.38 -0.94 -15.94
N ARG A 45 7.47 -1.61 -17.11
CA ARG A 45 7.73 -3.05 -17.19
C ARG A 45 9.05 -3.41 -16.50
N GLN A 46 10.12 -2.68 -16.81
CA GLN A 46 11.42 -2.87 -16.17
C GLN A 46 11.37 -2.60 -14.67
N GLY A 47 10.64 -1.57 -14.24
CA GLY A 47 10.43 -1.28 -12.82
C GLY A 47 9.78 -2.43 -12.06
N VAL A 48 8.76 -3.07 -12.65
CA VAL A 48 8.10 -4.25 -12.06
C VAL A 48 9.05 -5.44 -11.98
N VAL A 49 9.89 -5.66 -13.00
CA VAL A 49 10.90 -6.73 -12.99
C VAL A 49 11.91 -6.51 -11.86
N LEU A 50 12.41 -5.28 -11.71
CA LEU A 50 13.33 -4.91 -10.63
C LEU A 50 12.68 -5.09 -9.24
N TYR A 51 11.40 -4.71 -9.10
CA TYR A 51 10.64 -4.94 -7.88
C TYR A 51 10.55 -6.43 -7.54
N ALA A 52 10.25 -7.29 -8.53
CA ALA A 52 10.18 -8.72 -8.35
C ALA A 52 11.54 -9.34 -7.99
N GLN A 53 12.64 -8.87 -8.59
CA GLN A 53 14.00 -9.33 -8.27
C GLN A 53 14.40 -9.06 -6.82
N LYS A 54 13.90 -7.97 -6.22
CA LYS A 54 14.11 -7.62 -4.80
C LYS A 54 12.85 -7.79 -3.94
N GLY A 55 11.93 -8.66 -4.37
CA GLY A 55 10.61 -8.79 -3.75
C GLY A 55 10.67 -9.12 -2.26
N MET A 56 11.61 -9.95 -1.81
CA MET A 56 11.75 -10.28 -0.38
C MET A 56 12.14 -9.06 0.46
N THR A 57 13.09 -8.24 0.00
CA THR A 57 13.48 -7.00 0.67
C THR A 57 12.30 -6.03 0.76
N MET A 58 11.53 -5.91 -0.33
CA MET A 58 10.34 -5.05 -0.35
C MET A 58 9.27 -5.54 0.62
N VAL A 59 8.96 -6.84 0.64
CA VAL A 59 7.94 -7.42 1.51
C VAL A 59 8.33 -7.29 2.98
N THR A 60 9.58 -7.58 3.36
CA THR A 60 10.02 -7.46 4.76
C THR A 60 9.91 -6.02 5.27
N ASN A 61 10.35 -5.04 4.46
CA ASN A 61 10.21 -3.62 4.84
C ASN A 61 8.76 -3.18 4.89
N ALA A 62 7.92 -3.64 3.96
CA ALA A 62 6.49 -3.35 3.95
C ALA A 62 5.77 -3.91 5.17
N VAL A 63 6.11 -5.12 5.63
CA VAL A 63 5.55 -5.71 6.85
C VAL A 63 5.90 -4.86 8.07
N TRP A 64 7.16 -4.46 8.23
CA TRP A 64 7.58 -3.60 9.34
C TRP A 64 6.90 -2.23 9.31
N LEU A 65 6.85 -1.62 8.14
CA LEU A 65 6.17 -0.35 7.94
C LEU A 65 4.68 -0.46 8.27
N ALA A 66 4.00 -1.53 7.83
CA ALA A 66 2.60 -1.77 8.14
C ALA A 66 2.33 -1.90 9.65
N LEU A 67 3.22 -2.59 10.38
CA LEU A 67 3.12 -2.69 11.84
C LEU A 67 3.25 -1.32 12.52
N ILE A 68 4.23 -0.51 12.09
CA ILE A 68 4.42 0.86 12.61
C ILE A 68 3.18 1.70 12.32
N LEU A 69 2.69 1.67 11.08
CA LEU A 69 1.54 2.48 10.65
C LEU A 69 0.24 2.04 11.32
N TRP A 70 0.09 0.75 11.64
CA TRP A 70 -1.02 0.27 12.46
C TRP A 70 -0.96 0.86 13.86
N GLY A 71 0.24 0.89 14.48
CA GLY A 71 0.47 1.58 15.75
C GLY A 71 0.13 3.07 15.70
N VAL A 72 0.61 3.79 14.68
CA VAL A 72 0.30 5.21 14.47
C VAL A 72 -1.20 5.43 14.29
N THR A 73 -1.85 4.60 13.46
CA THR A 73 -3.30 4.66 13.25
C THR A 73 -4.04 4.46 14.57
N PHE A 74 -3.65 3.46 15.36
CA PHE A 74 -4.25 3.20 16.66
C PHE A 74 -4.11 4.41 17.60
N VAL A 75 -2.93 5.04 17.63
CA VAL A 75 -2.71 6.27 18.40
C VAL A 75 -3.62 7.41 17.92
N ILE A 76 -3.74 7.65 16.61
CA ILE A 76 -4.65 8.68 16.05
C ILE A 76 -6.09 8.41 16.51
N PHE A 77 -6.54 7.16 16.43
CA PHE A 77 -7.88 6.79 16.88
C PHE A 77 -8.07 7.03 18.37
N LEU A 78 -7.12 6.66 19.22
CA LEU A 78 -7.20 6.96 20.66
C LEU A 78 -7.26 8.46 20.92
N LEU A 79 -6.39 9.24 20.28
CA LEU A 79 -6.32 10.69 20.45
C LEU A 79 -7.62 11.39 20.02
N MET A 80 -8.36 10.83 19.07
CA MET A 80 -9.61 11.42 18.59
C MET A 80 -10.83 10.86 19.34
N LEU A 81 -10.95 9.54 19.45
CA LEU A 81 -12.15 8.88 19.97
C LEU A 81 -12.18 8.85 21.50
N ALA A 82 -11.05 8.76 22.20
CA ALA A 82 -11.05 8.76 23.66
C ALA A 82 -11.59 10.07 24.26
N PRO A 83 -11.12 11.27 23.85
CA PRO A 83 -11.70 12.52 24.34
C PRO A 83 -13.14 12.71 23.86
N ALA A 84 -13.47 12.34 22.62
CA ALA A 84 -14.84 12.42 22.12
C ALA A 84 -15.79 11.50 22.93
N GLY A 85 -15.36 10.29 23.26
CA GLY A 85 -16.11 9.34 24.09
C GLY A 85 -16.26 9.84 25.53
N ALA A 86 -15.22 10.45 26.09
CA ALA A 86 -15.30 11.09 27.41
C ALA A 86 -16.34 12.23 27.44
N VAL A 87 -16.39 13.06 26.39
CA VAL A 87 -17.41 14.12 26.26
C VAL A 87 -18.81 13.54 26.19
N VAL A 88 -19.04 12.48 25.40
CA VAL A 88 -20.35 11.81 25.34
C VAL A 88 -20.76 11.24 26.69
N TYR A 89 -19.82 10.64 27.43
CA TYR A 89 -20.09 10.04 28.74
C TYR A 89 -20.40 11.10 29.81
N LEU A 90 -19.61 12.18 29.86
CA LEU A 90 -19.76 13.23 30.87
C LEU A 90 -20.91 14.20 30.57
N LEU A 91 -21.21 14.44 29.29
CA LEU A 91 -22.24 15.37 28.82
C LEU A 91 -23.15 14.67 27.80
N PRO A 92 -24.10 13.84 28.27
CA PRO A 92 -25.01 13.13 27.39
C PRO A 92 -25.99 14.10 26.71
N GLY A 93 -26.07 14.04 25.38
CA GLY A 93 -26.98 14.86 24.59
C GLY A 93 -26.94 14.50 23.10
N HIS A 94 -27.97 14.91 22.35
CA HIS A 94 -28.03 14.64 20.90
C HIS A 94 -26.84 15.25 20.14
N LEU A 95 -26.41 16.46 20.53
CA LEU A 95 -25.24 17.13 19.96
C LEU A 95 -23.93 16.38 20.24
N SER A 96 -23.76 15.78 21.43
CA SER A 96 -22.54 15.03 21.75
C SER A 96 -22.44 13.73 20.97
N GLY A 97 -23.58 13.06 20.70
CA GLY A 97 -23.64 11.90 19.80
C GLY A 97 -23.16 12.23 18.38
N TRP A 98 -23.61 13.34 17.81
CA TRP A 98 -23.13 13.80 16.49
C TRP A 98 -21.66 14.22 16.50
N GLY A 99 -21.18 14.83 17.60
CA GLY A 99 -19.77 15.14 17.79
C GLY A 99 -18.87 13.90 17.78
N PHE A 100 -19.35 12.79 18.33
CA PHE A 100 -18.62 11.52 18.31
C PHE A 100 -18.53 10.92 16.91
N VAL A 101 -19.61 10.99 16.12
CA VAL A 101 -19.59 10.58 14.71
C VAL A 101 -18.59 11.41 13.92
N LEU A 102 -18.55 12.73 14.13
CA LEU A 102 -17.56 13.60 13.51
C LEU A 102 -16.13 13.25 13.94
N ALA A 103 -15.90 12.86 15.19
CA ALA A 103 -14.59 12.42 15.66
C ALA A 103 -14.11 11.16 14.93
N ILE A 104 -15.02 10.22 14.63
CA ILE A 104 -14.69 9.03 13.83
C ILE A 104 -14.29 9.42 12.40
N VAL A 105 -15.09 10.28 11.76
CA VAL A 105 -14.79 10.77 10.40
C VAL A 105 -13.45 11.50 10.36
N PHE A 106 -13.18 12.34 11.36
CA PHE A 106 -11.94 13.10 11.45
C PHE A 106 -10.72 12.20 11.73
N ALA A 107 -10.86 11.19 12.60
CA ALA A 107 -9.82 10.18 12.81
C ALA A 107 -9.49 9.44 11.51
N TRP A 108 -10.51 9.07 10.73
CA TRP A 108 -10.31 8.45 9.43
C TRP A 108 -9.64 9.41 8.44
N ALA A 109 -10.08 10.67 8.37
CA ALA A 109 -9.48 11.67 7.50
C ALA A 109 -7.99 11.91 7.83
N LEU A 110 -7.64 12.04 9.11
CA LEU A 110 -6.25 12.16 9.56
C LEU A 110 -5.43 10.92 9.20
N LYS A 111 -5.97 9.72 9.45
CA LYS A 111 -5.31 8.49 9.03
C LYS A 111 -5.03 8.51 7.52
N ALA A 112 -6.03 8.83 6.69
CA ALA A 112 -5.87 8.82 5.24
C ALA A 112 -4.86 9.88 4.77
N ALA A 113 -4.93 11.10 5.31
CA ALA A 113 -4.08 12.22 4.90
C ALA A 113 -2.60 12.05 5.29
N PHE A 114 -2.29 11.33 6.37
CA PHE A 114 -0.91 11.20 6.86
C PHE A 114 -0.32 9.81 6.65
N VAL A 115 -1.08 8.76 6.96
CA VAL A 115 -0.54 7.39 7.01
C VAL A 115 -0.29 6.86 5.61
N GLU A 116 -1.21 7.10 4.66
CA GLU A 116 -1.08 6.57 3.30
C GLU A 116 0.05 7.25 2.50
N PRO A 117 0.17 8.60 2.45
CA PRO A 117 1.28 9.25 1.76
C PRO A 117 2.64 8.92 2.37
N PHE A 118 2.70 8.78 3.70
CA PHE A 118 3.92 8.34 4.38
C PHE A 118 4.30 6.92 3.98
N ALA A 119 3.34 5.99 3.91
CA ALA A 119 3.60 4.62 3.49
C ALA A 119 4.23 4.55 2.10
N ILE A 120 3.64 5.28 1.15
CA ILE A 120 4.10 5.36 -0.24
C ILE A 120 5.52 5.95 -0.28
N ALA A 121 5.75 7.08 0.38
CA ALA A 121 7.05 7.75 0.40
C ALA A 121 8.16 6.87 1.01
N SER A 122 7.87 6.15 2.09
CA SER A 122 8.84 5.26 2.73
C SER A 122 9.14 4.03 1.88
N LEU A 123 8.13 3.37 1.31
CA LEU A 123 8.37 2.20 0.45
C LEU A 123 9.08 2.58 -0.86
N MET A 124 8.80 3.77 -1.39
CA MET A 124 9.48 4.29 -2.56
C MET A 124 10.98 4.51 -2.31
N GLN A 125 11.36 4.99 -1.11
CA GLN A 125 12.77 5.10 -0.72
C GLN A 125 13.45 3.72 -0.68
N VAL A 126 12.83 2.75 0.00
CA VAL A 126 13.35 1.37 0.06
C VAL A 126 13.47 0.76 -1.33
N TYR A 127 12.49 0.98 -2.20
CA TYR A 127 12.53 0.49 -3.58
C TYR A 127 13.72 1.07 -4.34
N PHE A 128 13.90 2.39 -4.31
CA PHE A 128 14.99 3.04 -5.04
C PHE A 128 16.37 2.64 -4.55
N GLU A 129 16.53 2.44 -3.24
CA GLU A 129 17.77 1.90 -2.67
C GLU A 129 17.98 0.43 -3.09
N ALA A 130 16.93 -0.39 -3.08
CA ALA A 130 17.03 -1.81 -3.42
C ALA A 130 17.42 -2.08 -4.88
N ILE A 131 17.07 -1.17 -5.79
CA ILE A 131 17.36 -1.28 -7.23
C ILE A 131 18.65 -0.57 -7.65
N GLU A 132 19.34 0.11 -6.72
CA GLU A 132 20.56 0.84 -7.05
C GLU A 132 21.64 -0.12 -7.59
N GLY A 133 22.16 0.18 -8.78
CA GLY A 133 23.13 -0.66 -9.48
C GLY A 133 22.59 -1.99 -10.01
N GLN A 134 21.28 -2.24 -9.96
CA GLN A 134 20.66 -3.45 -10.52
C GLN A 134 20.22 -3.22 -11.97
N ALA A 135 20.37 -4.26 -12.79
CA ALA A 135 19.79 -4.32 -14.13
C ALA A 135 18.57 -5.26 -14.14
N PRO A 136 17.49 -4.93 -14.87
CA PRO A 136 16.33 -5.81 -15.02
C PRO A 136 16.75 -7.18 -15.56
N ASN A 137 16.20 -8.26 -15.00
CA ASN A 137 16.46 -9.60 -15.51
C ASN A 137 15.95 -9.71 -16.96
N PRO A 138 16.82 -10.01 -17.96
CA PRO A 138 16.42 -10.06 -19.37
C PRO A 138 15.40 -11.17 -19.67
N GLU A 139 15.39 -12.28 -18.91
CA GLU A 139 14.41 -13.35 -19.10
C GLU A 139 13.00 -12.93 -18.66
N TRP A 140 12.90 -12.03 -17.69
CA TRP A 140 11.63 -11.57 -17.14
C TRP A 140 11.11 -10.33 -17.90
N ASP A 141 12.02 -9.51 -18.42
CA ASP A 141 11.70 -8.32 -19.21
C ASP A 141 11.13 -8.66 -20.61
N LEU A 142 11.69 -9.67 -21.28
CA LEU A 142 11.28 -10.06 -22.65
C LEU A 142 9.99 -10.90 -22.70
N GLY A 143 9.47 -11.33 -21.55
CA GLY A 143 8.33 -12.23 -21.45
C GLY A 143 8.66 -13.68 -21.87
N SER A 144 7.78 -14.60 -21.47
CA SER A 144 8.00 -16.05 -21.60
C SER A 144 8.48 -16.48 -23.00
N PRO A 145 9.28 -17.55 -23.13
CA PRO A 145 9.78 -18.06 -24.42
C PRO A 145 8.70 -18.21 -25.51
N LYS A 146 7.45 -18.49 -25.13
CA LYS A 146 6.31 -18.63 -26.04
C LYS A 146 5.99 -17.35 -26.84
N ARG A 147 6.27 -16.16 -26.30
CA ARG A 147 6.07 -14.88 -27.01
C ARG A 147 7.13 -14.60 -28.07
N ARG A 148 8.36 -15.11 -27.90
CA ARG A 148 9.44 -14.98 -28.89
C ARG A 148 9.10 -15.67 -30.21
N ALA A 149 8.34 -16.77 -30.13
CA ALA A 149 7.96 -17.55 -31.30
C ALA A 149 6.85 -16.91 -32.15
N SER A 150 6.00 -16.05 -31.56
CA SER A 150 4.86 -15.42 -32.26
C SER A 150 5.19 -14.07 -32.90
N SER A 151 6.31 -13.43 -32.56
CA SER A 151 6.75 -12.18 -33.19
C SER A 151 7.74 -12.40 -34.34
N ALA A 152 8.12 -13.65 -34.59
CA ALA A 152 9.05 -14.06 -35.65
C ALA A 152 8.34 -14.75 -36.84
N SER A 153 7.01 -14.78 -36.83
CA SER A 153 6.11 -15.31 -37.88
C SER A 153 5.23 -14.19 -38.42
#